data_AF-A0A494TWW2-F1
#
_entry.id   AF-A0A494TWW2-F1
#
_cell.length_a   1.000
_cell.length_b   1.000
_cell.length_c   1.000
_cell.angle_alpha   90.00
_cell.angle_beta   90.00
_cell.angle_gamma   90.00
#
_symmetry.space_group_name_H-M   'P 1'
#
loop_
_entity.id
_entity.type
_entity.pdbx_description
1 polymer ?
#
loop_
_entity_poly.entity_id
_entity_poly.type
_entity_poly.pdbx_seq_one_letter_code
_entity_poly.pdbx_strand_id
1 'polypeptide(L)'
;MKKLTKTLLTATLILGLPLGAYAASEAAPTGQPGAMVDCPMDGGGMMGGKHHGGRHDKMARMQNMTPEQIQANLQQRYDRIEDPAKKAEFIKKLNERAAAMTKHAEAMKQFAEANQ
;
A
#
# COMPACT_ATOMS: atom_id res chain seq x y z
N MET A 1 -14.01 -1.29 60.05
CA MET A 1 -13.15 -2.43 59.65
C MET A 1 -12.49 -2.11 58.31
N LYS A 2 -11.19 -1.81 58.26
CA LYS A 2 -10.41 -1.88 57.01
C LYS A 2 -9.16 -2.68 57.33
N LYS A 3 -9.20 -3.94 56.91
CA LYS A 3 -8.19 -4.96 57.18
C LYS A 3 -6.93 -4.68 56.36
N LEU A 4 -5.79 -4.93 56.99
CA LEU A 4 -4.47 -5.16 56.39
C LEU A 4 -4.56 -6.13 55.20
N THR A 5 -3.73 -6.01 54.17
CA THR A 5 -2.49 -6.79 53.90
C THR A 5 -2.35 -6.81 52.36
N LYS A 6 -1.23 -6.99 51.65
CA LYS A 6 0.21 -7.20 51.85
C LYS A 6 0.82 -7.23 50.43
N THR A 7 2.12 -6.96 50.33
CA THR A 7 3.11 -7.50 49.33
C THR A 7 2.85 -7.28 47.83
N LEU A 8 3.63 -6.42 47.15
CA LEU A 8 5.03 -6.56 46.70
C LEU A 8 5.27 -7.66 45.65
N LEU A 9 5.82 -7.20 44.52
CA LEU A 9 6.85 -7.82 43.67
C LEU A 9 6.51 -9.08 42.88
N THR A 10 6.48 -8.93 41.56
CA THR A 10 7.40 -9.64 40.64
C THR A 10 7.49 -8.88 39.32
N ALA A 11 8.46 -7.97 39.24
CA ALA A 11 9.10 -7.59 37.98
C ALA A 11 10.19 -8.63 37.65
N THR A 12 10.67 -8.62 36.40
CA THR A 12 11.77 -9.43 35.83
C THR A 12 11.36 -10.83 35.36
N LEU A 13 11.78 -11.37 34.22
CA LEU A 13 12.82 -11.02 33.26
C LEU A 13 12.55 -11.89 32.00
N ILE A 14 12.28 -11.32 30.82
CA ILE A 14 12.39 -12.10 29.56
C ILE A 14 13.82 -11.92 29.07
N LEU A 15 14.72 -12.80 29.56
CA LEU A 15 16.03 -13.05 28.97
C LEU A 15 15.91 -14.26 28.03
N GLY A 16 16.38 -14.09 26.80
CA GLY A 16 16.44 -15.14 25.78
C GLY A 16 16.50 -14.50 24.39
N LEU A 17 17.47 -13.61 24.18
CA LEU A 17 18.73 -13.86 23.47
C LEU A 17 18.60 -13.50 21.98
N PRO A 18 19.46 -12.58 21.50
CA PRO A 18 19.53 -12.15 20.11
C PRO A 18 20.26 -13.24 19.31
N LEU A 19 20.13 -13.24 17.99
CA LEU A 19 21.15 -13.61 17.00
C LEU A 19 20.45 -13.81 15.65
N GLY A 20 20.50 -12.78 14.83
CA GLY A 20 19.96 -12.81 13.48
C GLY A 20 20.09 -11.49 12.74
N ALA A 21 21.05 -10.65 13.12
CA ALA A 21 21.53 -9.61 12.23
C ALA A 21 22.29 -10.31 11.09
N TYR A 22 21.57 -10.70 10.04
CA TYR A 22 22.20 -11.02 8.78
C TYR A 22 22.61 -9.69 8.15
N ALA A 23 23.78 -9.21 8.56
CA ALA A 23 24.55 -8.26 7.80
C ALA A 23 25.10 -9.00 6.56
N ALA A 24 24.28 -9.12 5.51
CA ALA A 24 24.82 -9.22 4.17
C ALA A 24 25.17 -7.81 3.70
N SER A 25 26.33 -7.33 4.12
CA SER A 25 27.11 -6.46 3.25
C SER A 25 27.57 -7.32 2.08
N GLU A 26 26.78 -7.32 1.02
CA GLU A 26 27.31 -7.56 -0.30
C GLU A 26 27.19 -6.25 -1.06
N ALA A 27 28.36 -5.84 -1.54
CA ALA A 27 28.63 -4.58 -2.17
C ALA A 27 27.57 -4.25 -3.22
N ALA A 28 27.07 -3.01 -3.15
CA ALA A 28 26.45 -2.37 -4.30
C ALA A 28 27.45 -2.43 -5.47
N PRO A 29 27.14 -3.08 -6.60
CA PRO A 29 27.69 -2.58 -7.84
C PRO A 29 27.02 -1.22 -8.05
N THR A 30 27.82 -0.16 -7.88
CA THR A 30 27.57 1.13 -8.53
C THR A 30 27.64 0.92 -10.04
N GLY A 31 26.60 0.29 -10.59
CA GLY A 31 26.30 0.34 -12.01
C GLY A 31 25.42 1.56 -12.20
N GLN A 32 26.02 2.68 -12.58
CA GLN A 32 25.27 3.77 -13.19
C GLN A 32 24.54 3.18 -14.41
N PRO A 33 23.21 3.15 -14.47
CA PRO A 33 22.54 3.08 -15.75
C PRO A 33 22.78 4.46 -16.36
N GLY A 34 23.68 4.50 -17.34
CA GLY A 34 23.84 5.64 -18.21
C GLY A 34 22.49 6.12 -18.73
N ALA A 35 22.44 7.41 -19.04
CA ALA A 35 21.30 8.06 -19.66
C ALA A 35 20.69 7.19 -20.77
N MET A 36 19.53 6.58 -20.49
CA MET A 36 18.64 6.05 -21.52
C MET A 36 17.67 7.19 -21.89
N VAL A 37 18.24 8.27 -22.42
CA VAL A 37 17.51 9.21 -23.26
C VAL A 37 17.89 8.85 -24.68
N ASP A 38 17.18 7.87 -25.24
CA ASP A 38 16.96 7.77 -26.68
C ASP A 38 15.93 6.66 -26.93
N CYS A 39 14.65 7.01 -26.82
CA CYS A 39 13.65 6.31 -27.63
C CYS A 39 13.68 7.01 -28.99
N PRO A 40 14.20 6.38 -30.06
CA PRO A 40 14.17 6.94 -31.39
C PRO A 40 12.71 7.08 -31.83
N MET A 41 12.18 8.29 -31.69
CA MET A 41 10.94 8.75 -32.31
C MET A 41 11.31 9.21 -33.71
N ASP A 42 11.52 8.26 -34.61
CA ASP A 42 11.61 8.53 -36.04
C ASP A 42 10.74 7.52 -36.79
N GLY A 43 9.81 8.04 -37.58
CA GLY A 43 8.99 7.23 -38.48
C GLY A 43 7.48 7.45 -38.38
N GLY A 44 7.01 8.61 -38.83
CA GLY A 44 5.83 8.73 -39.70
C GLY A 44 4.50 8.21 -39.18
N GLY A 45 3.68 9.12 -38.66
CA GLY A 45 2.27 8.83 -38.36
C GLY A 45 1.47 10.06 -37.95
N MET A 46 1.46 11.10 -38.78
CA MET A 46 0.47 12.17 -38.67
C MET A 46 -0.93 11.60 -38.91
N MET A 47 -1.66 11.28 -37.84
CA MET A 47 -3.12 11.27 -37.84
C MET A 47 -3.65 11.79 -36.49
N GLY A 48 -4.12 13.04 -36.53
CA GLY A 48 -5.29 13.56 -35.81
C GLY A 48 -5.45 13.17 -34.34
N GLY A 49 -5.02 14.06 -33.44
CA GLY A 49 -5.15 13.87 -32.00
C GLY A 49 -6.59 13.82 -31.47
N LYS A 50 -6.83 12.89 -30.54
CA LYS A 50 -7.80 13.02 -29.42
C LYS A 50 -7.71 11.82 -28.44
N HIS A 51 -6.54 11.52 -27.87
CA HIS A 51 -6.40 10.35 -26.96
C HIS A 51 -5.96 10.66 -25.52
N HIS A 52 -5.94 11.92 -25.08
CA HIS A 52 -5.51 12.29 -23.72
C HIS A 52 -6.64 12.55 -22.69
N GLY A 53 -7.93 12.55 -23.10
CA GLY A 53 -9.05 12.85 -22.19
C GLY A 53 -9.41 11.73 -21.20
N GLY A 54 -9.35 10.47 -21.64
CA GLY A 54 -9.90 9.36 -20.85
C GLY A 54 -9.19 9.05 -19.52
N ARG A 55 -7.94 9.51 -19.33
CA ARG A 55 -7.22 9.34 -18.05
C ARG A 55 -7.68 10.34 -17.00
N HIS A 56 -7.90 11.60 -17.38
CA HIS A 56 -8.39 12.62 -16.46
C HIS A 56 -9.81 12.33 -16.01
N ASP A 57 -10.69 11.95 -16.95
CA ASP A 57 -12.08 11.60 -16.64
C ASP A 57 -12.18 10.38 -15.71
N LYS A 58 -11.31 9.39 -15.93
CA LYS A 58 -11.22 8.22 -15.05
C LYS A 58 -10.75 8.58 -13.64
N MET A 59 -9.77 9.45 -13.51
CA MET A 59 -9.28 9.89 -12.18
C MET A 59 -10.34 10.69 -11.44
N ALA A 60 -11.01 11.63 -12.11
CA ALA A 60 -12.11 12.40 -11.53
C ALA A 60 -13.26 11.49 -11.09
N ARG A 61 -13.65 10.52 -11.92
CA ARG A 61 -14.67 9.53 -11.57
C ARG A 61 -14.29 8.72 -10.34
N MET A 62 -13.03 8.32 -10.21
CA MET A 62 -12.56 7.55 -9.05
C MET A 62 -12.58 8.36 -7.76
N GLN A 63 -12.28 9.67 -7.82
CA GLN A 63 -12.34 10.57 -6.66
C GLN A 63 -13.78 10.79 -6.19
N ASN A 64 -14.73 10.84 -7.11
CA ASN A 64 -16.13 11.15 -6.82
C ASN A 64 -17.00 9.91 -6.58
N MET A 65 -16.40 8.72 -6.48
CA MET A 65 -17.15 7.48 -6.32
C MET A 65 -17.62 7.32 -4.87
N THR A 66 -18.90 7.04 -4.66
CA THR A 66 -19.43 6.87 -3.30
C THR A 66 -18.99 5.53 -2.70
N PRO A 67 -18.97 5.41 -1.36
CA PRO A 67 -18.68 4.13 -0.69
C PRO A 67 -19.56 2.97 -1.18
N GLU A 68 -20.85 3.23 -1.42
CA GLU A 68 -21.81 2.22 -1.89
C GLU A 68 -21.46 1.76 -3.31
N GLN A 69 -21.04 2.67 -4.18
CA GLN A 69 -20.57 2.34 -5.54
C GLN A 69 -19.27 1.54 -5.50
N ILE A 70 -18.35 1.88 -4.59
CA ILE A 70 -17.13 1.10 -4.36
C ILE A 70 -17.50 -0.32 -3.93
N GLN A 71 -18.40 -0.47 -2.95
CA GLN A 71 -18.83 -1.77 -2.45
C GLN A 71 -19.53 -2.60 -3.52
N ALA A 72 -20.44 -2.01 -4.29
CA ALA A 72 -21.14 -2.68 -5.39
C ALA A 72 -20.15 -3.19 -6.45
N ASN A 73 -19.14 -2.38 -6.81
CA ASN A 73 -18.10 -2.80 -7.76
C ASN A 73 -17.22 -3.93 -7.21
N LEU A 74 -16.90 -3.91 -5.90
CA LEU A 74 -16.15 -5.00 -5.26
C LEU A 74 -16.96 -6.29 -5.22
N GLN A 75 -18.25 -6.20 -4.84
CA GLN A 75 -19.16 -7.33 -4.80
C GLN A 75 -19.32 -7.96 -6.18
N GLN A 76 -19.58 -7.15 -7.22
CA GLN A 76 -19.69 -7.63 -8.59
C GLN A 76 -18.43 -8.38 -9.05
N ARG A 77 -17.24 -7.91 -8.68
CA ARG A 77 -15.98 -8.58 -9.02
C ARG A 77 -15.81 -9.87 -8.24
N TYR A 78 -16.18 -9.89 -6.97
CA TYR A 78 -16.11 -11.06 -6.11
C TYR A 78 -17.05 -12.18 -6.58
N ASP A 79 -18.28 -11.84 -6.97
CA ASP A 79 -19.28 -12.81 -7.42
C ASP A 79 -18.92 -13.49 -8.75
N ARG A 80 -18.15 -12.80 -9.59
CA ARG A 80 -17.63 -13.35 -10.86
C ARG A 80 -16.46 -14.32 -10.70
N ILE A 81 -15.87 -14.42 -9.51
CA ILE A 81 -14.80 -15.38 -9.25
C ILE A 81 -15.48 -16.69 -8.88
N GLU A 82 -15.23 -17.76 -9.62
CA GLU A 82 -15.83 -19.07 -9.31
C GLU A 82 -14.98 -19.86 -8.31
N ASP A 83 -13.65 -19.81 -8.48
CA ASP A 83 -12.69 -20.55 -7.69
C ASP A 83 -12.58 -19.99 -6.25
N PRO A 84 -12.87 -20.80 -5.21
CA PRO A 84 -12.75 -20.38 -3.80
C PRO A 84 -11.36 -19.90 -3.40
N ALA A 85 -10.30 -20.49 -3.96
CA ALA A 85 -8.93 -20.07 -3.66
C ALA A 85 -8.66 -18.65 -4.20
N LYS A 86 -9.16 -18.35 -5.40
CA LYS A 86 -9.07 -17.01 -5.99
C LYS A 86 -9.95 -15.99 -5.27
N LYS A 87 -11.10 -16.39 -4.72
CA LYS A 87 -11.91 -15.52 -3.83
C LYS A 87 -11.13 -15.13 -2.58
N ALA A 88 -10.51 -16.11 -1.91
CA ALA A 88 -9.67 -15.85 -0.75
C ALA A 88 -8.48 -14.94 -1.08
N GLU A 89 -7.82 -15.19 -2.21
CA GLU A 89 -6.72 -14.33 -2.69
C GLU A 89 -7.18 -12.90 -3.00
N PHE A 90 -8.36 -12.74 -3.61
CA PHE A 90 -8.96 -11.43 -3.87
C PHE A 90 -9.17 -10.63 -2.58
N ILE A 91 -9.73 -11.26 -1.55
CA ILE A 91 -9.93 -10.62 -0.24
C ILE A 91 -8.59 -10.30 0.42
N LYS A 92 -7.62 -11.21 0.37
CA LYS A 92 -6.26 -10.97 0.90
C LYS A 92 -5.63 -9.73 0.27
N LYS A 93 -5.60 -9.67 -1.07
CA LYS A 93 -5.06 -8.52 -1.82
C LYS A 93 -5.81 -7.22 -1.54
N LEU A 94 -7.13 -7.30 -1.36
CA LEU A 94 -7.95 -6.14 -1.01
C LEU A 94 -7.56 -5.58 0.36
N ASN A 95 -7.37 -6.44 1.36
CA ASN A 95 -6.93 -6.05 2.70
C ASN A 95 -5.51 -5.45 2.69
N GLU A 96 -4.58 -6.07 1.97
CA GLU A 96 -3.20 -5.55 1.81
C GLU A 96 -3.22 -4.13 1.21
N ARG A 97 -4.02 -3.94 0.15
CA ARG A 97 -4.19 -2.62 -0.48
C ARG A 97 -4.81 -1.59 0.46
N ALA A 98 -5.85 -1.97 1.22
CA ALA A 98 -6.49 -1.09 2.18
C ALA A 98 -5.49 -0.65 3.27
N ALA A 99 -4.73 -1.59 3.84
CA ALA A 99 -3.71 -1.29 4.84
C ALA A 99 -2.63 -0.33 4.32
N ALA A 100 -2.16 -0.53 3.07
CA ALA A 100 -1.19 0.37 2.45
C ALA A 100 -1.77 1.78 2.25
N MET A 101 -3.03 1.90 1.81
CA MET A 101 -3.71 3.19 1.66
C MET A 101 -3.89 3.91 3.00
N THR A 102 -4.27 3.19 4.05
CA THR A 102 -4.38 3.74 5.40
C THR A 102 -3.04 4.31 5.87
N LYS A 103 -1.94 3.57 5.73
CA LYS A 103 -0.60 4.07 6.09
C LYS A 103 -0.22 5.36 5.36
N HIS A 104 -0.52 5.44 4.06
CA HIS A 104 -0.27 6.67 3.30
C HIS A 104 -1.14 7.83 3.79
N ALA A 105 -2.43 7.59 4.03
CA ALA A 105 -3.34 8.60 4.54
C ALA A 105 -2.91 9.12 5.92
N GLU A 106 -2.48 8.23 6.81
CA GLU A 106 -1.96 8.56 8.13
C GLU A 106 -0.69 9.41 8.04
N ALA A 107 0.27 9.03 7.19
CA ALA A 107 1.49 9.81 7.01
C ALA A 107 1.21 11.23 6.49
N MET A 108 0.31 11.36 5.51
CA MET A 108 -0.11 12.67 5.00
C MET A 108 -0.80 13.51 6.09
N LYS A 109 -1.69 12.89 6.87
CA LYS A 109 -2.40 13.54 7.96
C LYS A 109 -1.43 14.04 9.04
N GLN A 110 -0.51 13.18 9.50
CA GLN A 110 0.50 13.54 10.50
C GLN A 110 1.39 14.69 10.02
N PHE A 111 1.83 14.66 8.76
CA PHE A 111 2.61 15.75 8.19
C PHE A 111 1.82 17.06 8.15
N ALA A 112 0.56 17.03 7.73
CA ALA A 112 -0.29 18.22 7.70
C ALA A 112 -0.50 18.79 9.12
N GLU A 113 -0.84 17.94 10.09
CA GLU A 113 -1.04 18.35 11.49
C GLU A 113 0.22 18.95 12.12
N ALA A 114 1.41 18.43 11.80
CA ALA A 114 2.68 18.95 12.31
C ALA A 114 3.09 20.30 11.69
N ASN A 115 2.42 20.75 10.63
CA ASN A 115 2.74 21.98 9.89
C ASN A 115 1.53 22.94 9.80
N GLN A 116 0.54 22.78 10.68
CA GLN A 116 -0.57 23.71 10.91
C GLN A 116 -0.28 24.62 12.09
#